data_AF-A0A497NG11-F1
#
_entry.id   AF-A0A497NG11-F1
#
_cell.length_a   1.000
_cell.length_b   1.000
_cell.length_c   1.000
_cell.angle_alpha   90.00
_cell.angle_beta   90.00
_cell.angle_gamma   90.00
#
_symmetry.space_group_name_H-M   'P 1'
#
loop_
_entity.id
_entity.type
_entity.pdbx_description
1 polymer ?
#
loop_
_entity_poly.entity_id
_entity_poly.type
_entity_poly.pdbx_seq_one_letter_code
_entity_poly.pdbx_strand_id
1 'polypeptide(L)'
;MLISSTSPIRGPSRGLRQIGVSWTAPWSSLAELTSGAGEERHLPVVERTPEGVRVRVGSVAHPMEADYLIEWIEVVAGDEVHQRFLKPGEAPEAEFKLAAEDKVIAKAYCSKHDLWKAELA
;
A
#
# COMPACT_ATOMS: atom_id res chain seq x y z
N MET A 1 52.37 1.27 -1.68
CA MET A 1 51.20 1.92 -1.05
C MET A 1 50.26 2.35 -2.16
N LEU A 2 49.16 1.63 -2.36
CA LEU A 2 48.10 1.99 -3.31
C LEU A 2 46.82 2.16 -2.48
N ILE A 3 46.34 3.39 -2.35
CA ILE A 3 45.05 3.66 -1.73
C ILE A 3 43.97 3.48 -2.81
N SER A 4 43.20 2.41 -2.68
CA SER A 4 42.04 2.15 -3.53
C SER A 4 40.90 3.04 -3.07
N SER A 5 40.52 4.03 -3.88
CA SER A 5 39.37 4.89 -3.59
C SER A 5 38.09 4.15 -3.99
N THR A 6 37.39 3.58 -3.00
CA THR A 6 36.02 3.12 -3.20
C THR A 6 35.08 4.32 -3.16
N SER A 7 34.54 4.70 -4.32
CA SER A 7 33.42 5.62 -4.41
C SER A 7 32.20 5.00 -3.69
N PRO A 8 31.47 5.75 -2.85
CA PRO A 8 30.27 5.24 -2.23
C PRO A 8 29.17 5.10 -3.27
N ILE A 9 28.59 3.90 -3.36
CA ILE A 9 27.39 3.62 -4.16
C ILE A 9 26.24 4.43 -3.54
N ARG A 10 25.90 5.57 -4.16
CA ARG A 10 24.63 6.25 -3.89
C ARG A 10 23.52 5.44 -4.52
N GLY A 11 22.84 4.62 -3.72
CA GLY A 11 21.52 4.11 -4.08
C GLY A 11 20.55 5.29 -4.30
N PRO A 12 19.51 5.13 -5.13
CA PRO A 12 18.54 6.20 -5.32
C PRO A 12 17.86 6.48 -3.98
N SER A 13 18.10 7.67 -3.44
CA SER A 13 17.33 8.25 -2.34
C SER A 13 15.91 8.50 -2.85
N ARG A 14 15.10 7.43 -2.91
CA ARG A 14 13.65 7.60 -2.98
C ARG A 14 13.26 8.20 -1.65
N GLY A 15 13.07 9.51 -1.65
CA GLY A 15 12.53 10.23 -0.51
C GLY A 15 11.26 9.51 -0.11
N LEU A 16 11.22 9.08 1.14
CA LEU A 16 9.94 8.89 1.82
C LEU A 16 9.11 10.11 1.43
N ARG A 17 7.93 9.92 0.80
CA ARG A 17 6.93 10.99 0.82
C ARG A 17 6.64 11.17 2.30
N GLN A 18 7.33 12.13 2.90
CA GLN A 18 7.22 12.42 4.29
C GLN A 18 5.84 13.03 4.49
N ILE A 19 4.86 12.17 4.78
CA ILE A 19 3.70 12.57 5.56
C ILE A 19 4.24 12.70 7.00
N GLY A 20 5.02 13.76 7.24
CA GLY A 20 5.76 13.92 8.48
C GLY A 20 5.96 15.38 8.84
N VAL A 21 5.15 15.81 9.80
CA VAL A 21 5.38 16.83 10.84
C VAL A 21 6.37 17.96 10.51
N SER A 22 5.80 19.08 10.05
CA SER A 22 6.25 20.40 10.48
C SER A 22 5.35 20.82 11.66
N TRP A 23 5.96 21.30 12.75
CA TRP A 23 5.23 21.86 13.90
C TRP A 23 4.30 23.02 13.54
N THR A 24 4.43 23.59 12.34
CA THR A 24 3.71 24.78 11.89
C THR A 24 2.77 24.53 10.71
N ALA A 25 2.71 23.30 10.17
CA ALA A 25 1.85 22.99 9.03
C ALA A 25 0.69 22.09 9.45
N PRO A 26 -0.57 22.40 9.04
CA PRO A 26 -1.71 21.55 9.34
C PRO A 26 -1.58 20.20 8.60
N TRP A 27 -1.99 19.15 9.29
CA TRP A 27 -2.13 17.81 8.75
C TRP A 27 -3.11 17.81 7.58
N SER A 28 -2.76 17.19 6.45
CA SER A 28 -3.73 16.86 5.41
C SER A 28 -4.05 15.37 5.51
N SER A 29 -5.29 15.04 5.85
CA SER A 29 -5.79 13.67 5.74
C SER A 29 -5.82 13.25 4.28
N LEU A 30 -5.39 12.03 3.97
CA LEU A 30 -5.66 11.43 2.67
C LEU A 30 -7.15 11.09 2.58
N ALA A 31 -7.84 11.64 1.58
CA ALA A 31 -9.22 11.27 1.34
C ALA A 31 -9.29 9.82 0.84
N GLU A 32 -10.16 9.01 1.45
CA GLU A 32 -10.39 7.63 1.03
C GLU A 32 -11.37 7.61 -0.16
N LEU A 33 -10.93 7.03 -1.28
CA LEU A 33 -11.75 6.80 -2.46
C LEU A 33 -12.40 5.42 -2.37
N THR A 34 -13.71 5.34 -2.57
CA THR A 34 -14.48 4.09 -2.62
C THR A 34 -15.03 3.77 -4.01
N SER A 35 -14.91 4.70 -4.95
CA SER A 35 -15.27 4.58 -6.36
C SER A 35 -14.65 5.73 -7.15
N GLY A 36 -14.58 5.61 -8.48
CA GLY A 36 -14.10 6.68 -9.34
C GLY A 36 -13.39 6.20 -10.60
N ALA A 37 -12.75 7.13 -11.30
CA ALA A 37 -11.98 6.80 -12.50
C ALA A 37 -10.79 5.89 -12.15
N GLY A 38 -10.67 4.76 -12.85
CA GLY A 38 -9.60 3.78 -12.62
C GLY A 38 -9.85 2.83 -11.45
N GLU A 39 -11.06 2.81 -10.86
CA GLU A 39 -11.40 1.92 -9.74
C GLU A 39 -11.11 0.45 -10.03
N GLU A 40 -11.21 0.03 -11.30
CA GLU A 40 -10.89 -1.34 -11.71
C GLU A 40 -9.44 -1.74 -11.43
N ARG A 41 -8.54 -0.77 -11.23
CA ARG A 41 -7.12 -1.00 -10.88
C ARG A 41 -6.75 -0.61 -9.46
N HIS A 42 -7.63 0.06 -8.71
CA HIS A 42 -7.26 0.64 -7.43
C HIS A 42 -8.14 0.19 -6.27
N LEU A 43 -9.39 -0.17 -6.55
CA LEU A 43 -10.30 -0.62 -5.51
C LEU A 43 -9.79 -1.98 -4.97
N PRO A 44 -9.55 -2.12 -3.66
CA PRO A 44 -9.13 -3.39 -3.09
C PRO A 44 -10.21 -4.47 -3.29
N VAL A 45 -9.78 -5.66 -3.68
CA VAL A 45 -10.60 -6.86 -3.81
C VAL A 45 -10.17 -7.82 -2.71
N VAL A 46 -11.07 -8.07 -1.77
CA VAL A 46 -10.81 -8.90 -0.58
C VAL A 46 -11.40 -10.29 -0.79
N GLU A 47 -10.59 -11.31 -0.55
CA GLU A 47 -10.95 -12.72 -0.67
C GLU A 47 -10.62 -13.44 0.65
N ARG A 48 -11.59 -14.17 1.22
CA ARG A 48 -11.35 -14.96 2.43
C ARG A 48 -10.53 -16.20 2.09
N THR A 49 -9.55 -16.53 2.92
CA THR A 49 -8.72 -17.73 2.81
C THR A 49 -8.87 -18.58 4.09
N PRO A 50 -8.45 -19.86 4.11
CA PRO A 50 -8.50 -20.68 5.32
C PRO A 50 -7.71 -20.10 6.50
N GLU A 51 -6.71 -19.26 6.24
CA GLU A 51 -5.82 -18.68 7.26
C GLU A 51 -6.11 -17.20 7.55
N GLY A 52 -7.04 -16.56 6.83
CA GLY A 52 -7.36 -15.14 6.97
C GLY A 52 -7.94 -14.54 5.69
N VAL A 53 -7.26 -13.54 5.12
CA VAL A 53 -7.68 -12.88 3.87
C VAL A 53 -6.53 -12.64 2.91
N ARG A 54 -6.83 -12.63 1.62
CA ARG A 54 -5.98 -12.13 0.55
C ARG A 54 -6.61 -10.86 -0.01
N VAL A 55 -5.82 -9.80 -0.10
CA VAL A 55 -6.22 -8.53 -0.69
C VAL A 55 -5.44 -8.34 -1.99
N ARG A 56 -6.15 -8.16 -3.09
CA ARG A 56 -5.61 -7.76 -4.40
C ARG A 56 -6.02 -6.32 -4.69
N VAL A 57 -5.17 -5.55 -5.35
CA VAL A 57 -5.52 -4.16 -5.72
C VAL A 57 -5.97 -4.10 -7.17
N GLY A 58 -7.26 -3.83 -7.34
CA GLY A 58 -7.96 -3.85 -8.62
C GLY A 58 -8.55 -5.21 -8.99
N SER A 59 -9.66 -5.17 -9.74
CA SER A 59 -10.14 -6.32 -10.52
C SER A 59 -9.23 -6.60 -11.73
N VAL A 60 -8.55 -5.57 -12.20
CA VAL A 60 -7.41 -5.60 -13.13
C VAL A 60 -6.17 -5.21 -12.34
N ALA A 61 -5.11 -6.00 -12.41
CA ALA A 61 -3.90 -5.76 -11.62
C ALA A 61 -3.33 -4.34 -11.85
N HIS A 62 -3.09 -3.61 -10.76
CA HIS A 62 -2.41 -2.33 -10.78
C HIS A 62 -0.95 -2.46 -11.27
N PRO A 63 -0.42 -1.51 -12.06
CA PRO A 63 1.00 -1.49 -12.41
C PRO A 63 1.92 -1.34 -11.19
N MET A 64 3.07 -2.02 -11.18
CA MET A 64 3.99 -2.02 -10.03
C MET A 64 5.36 -1.54 -10.45
N GLU A 65 5.42 -0.34 -11.03
CA GLU A 65 6.64 0.27 -11.55
C GLU A 65 7.33 1.15 -10.51
N ALA A 66 8.60 1.47 -10.76
CA ALA A 66 9.46 2.24 -9.85
C ALA A 66 8.92 3.61 -9.42
N ASP A 67 8.14 4.26 -10.28
CA ASP A 67 7.52 5.57 -10.07
C ASP A 67 5.99 5.51 -9.96
N TYR A 68 5.39 4.34 -10.15
CA TYR A 68 3.94 4.10 -10.17
C TYR A 68 3.62 2.73 -9.61
N LEU A 69 3.41 2.68 -8.31
CA LEU A 69 3.10 1.46 -7.58
C LEU A 69 2.03 1.69 -6.52
N ILE A 70 1.46 0.58 -6.07
CA ILE A 70 0.84 0.48 -4.75
C ILE A 70 1.97 0.40 -3.73
N GLU A 71 2.07 1.40 -2.85
CA GLU A 71 3.14 1.42 -1.85
C GLU A 71 2.84 0.49 -0.68
N TRP A 72 1.57 0.38 -0.32
CA TRP A 72 1.13 -0.49 0.75
C TRP A 72 -0.33 -0.92 0.61
N ILE A 73 -0.62 -2.04 1.24
CA ILE A 73 -1.96 -2.57 1.48
C ILE A 73 -2.15 -2.66 3.00
N GLU A 74 -3.29 -2.20 3.49
CA GLU A 74 -3.66 -2.24 4.90
C GLU A 74 -4.99 -2.96 5.06
N VAL A 75 -5.11 -3.76 6.12
CA VAL A 75 -6.35 -4.38 6.55
C VAL A 75 -6.63 -3.99 7.99
N VAL A 76 -7.86 -3.54 8.25
CA VAL A 76 -8.41 -3.32 9.58
C VAL A 76 -9.42 -4.42 9.87
N ALA A 77 -9.24 -5.13 10.97
CA ALA A 77 -10.10 -6.21 11.45
C ALA A 77 -10.30 -6.05 12.96
N GLY A 78 -11.52 -5.64 13.37
CA GLY A 78 -11.79 -5.27 14.76
C GLY A 78 -10.89 -4.13 15.23
N ASP A 79 -10.12 -4.38 16.29
CA ASP A 79 -9.17 -3.44 16.89
C ASP A 79 -7.73 -3.60 16.34
N GLU A 80 -7.53 -4.48 15.36
CA GLU A 80 -6.22 -4.74 14.76
C GLU A 80 -6.07 -4.06 13.40
N VAL A 81 -4.86 -3.56 13.15
CA VAL A 81 -4.45 -3.03 11.84
C VAL A 81 -3.19 -3.77 11.39
N HIS A 82 -3.29 -4.40 10.23
CA HIS A 82 -2.18 -5.11 9.58
C HIS A 82 -1.82 -4.38 8.30
N GLN A 83 -0.54 -4.07 8.10
CA GLN A 83 -0.09 -3.31 6.93
C GLN A 83 1.10 -4.00 6.27
N ARG A 84 1.07 -4.10 4.94
CA ARG A 84 2.14 -4.67 4.11
C ARG A 84 2.60 -3.65 3.08
N PHE A 85 3.87 -3.26 3.15
CA PHE A 85 4.53 -2.46 2.11
C PHE A 85 4.96 -3.33 0.93
N LEU A 86 4.68 -2.87 -0.28
CA LEU A 86 5.07 -3.55 -1.51
C LEU A 86 6.26 -2.84 -2.18
N LYS A 87 6.89 -3.53 -3.12
CA LYS A 87 8.01 -3.00 -3.91
C LYS A 87 7.70 -3.05 -5.41
N PRO A 88 8.38 -2.23 -6.23
CA PRO A 88 8.28 -2.34 -7.68
C PRO A 88 8.59 -3.76 -8.15
N GLY A 89 7.80 -4.27 -9.10
CA GLY A 89 7.89 -5.62 -9.65
C GLY A 89 7.21 -6.72 -8.81
N GLU A 90 6.78 -6.43 -7.58
CA GLU A 90 5.95 -7.36 -6.81
C GLU A 90 4.51 -7.37 -7.35
N ALA A 91 3.77 -8.46 -7.08
CA ALA A 91 2.35 -8.48 -7.37
C ALA A 91 1.61 -7.47 -6.44
N PRO A 92 0.60 -6.73 -6.93
CA PRO A 92 -0.17 -5.77 -6.14
C PRO A 92 -1.17 -6.46 -5.21
N GLU A 93 -0.66 -7.33 -4.33
CA GLU A 93 -1.45 -8.15 -3.43
C GLU A 93 -0.72 -8.50 -2.14
N ALA A 94 -1.48 -8.83 -1.09
CA ALA A 94 -0.95 -9.26 0.19
C ALA A 94 -1.91 -10.25 0.86
N GLU A 95 -1.34 -11.19 1.62
CA GLU A 95 -2.08 -12.11 2.47
C GLU A 95 -1.89 -11.72 3.94
N PHE A 96 -2.99 -11.74 4.68
CA PHE A 96 -3.03 -11.40 6.11
C PHE A 96 -3.69 -12.54 6.87
N LYS A 97 -3.04 -12.98 7.95
CA LYS A 97 -3.60 -13.99 8.84
C LYS A 97 -4.49 -13.30 9.86
N LEU A 98 -5.79 -13.56 9.80
CA LEU A 98 -6.83 -12.88 10.57
C LEU A 98 -7.82 -13.92 11.10
N ALA A 99 -8.54 -13.59 12.17
CA ALA A 99 -9.67 -14.41 12.60
C ALA A 99 -10.81 -14.37 11.57
N ALA A 100 -11.47 -15.49 11.36
CA ALA A 100 -12.38 -15.70 10.23
C ALA A 100 -13.69 -14.90 10.28
N GLU A 101 -14.00 -14.24 11.40
CA GLU A 101 -15.31 -13.62 11.66
C GLU A 101 -15.30 -12.09 11.65
N ASP A 102 -14.13 -11.47 11.48
CA ASP A 102 -14.06 -10.01 11.53
C ASP A 102 -14.55 -9.37 10.23
N LYS A 103 -15.31 -8.29 10.38
CA LYS A 103 -15.52 -7.34 9.29
C LYS A 103 -14.15 -6.80 8.87
N VAL A 104 -13.86 -6.88 7.57
CA VAL A 104 -12.56 -6.46 7.03
C VAL A 104 -12.71 -5.18 6.24
N ILE A 105 -11.94 -4.16 6.62
CA ILE A 105 -11.75 -2.95 5.81
C ILE A 105 -10.37 -3.07 5.17
N ALA A 106 -10.32 -3.13 3.85
CA ALA A 106 -9.08 -3.13 3.10
C ALA A 106 -8.82 -1.75 2.50
N LYS A 107 -7.57 -1.31 2.59
CA LYS A 107 -7.09 -0.05 2.03
C LYS A 107 -5.85 -0.29 1.18
N ALA A 108 -5.72 0.46 0.09
CA ALA A 108 -4.53 0.44 -0.77
C ALA A 108 -4.14 1.86 -1.15
N TYR A 109 -2.86 2.19 -0.99
CA TYR A 109 -2.34 3.50 -1.37
C TYR A 109 -1.54 3.41 -2.65
N CYS A 110 -1.98 4.17 -3.64
CA CYS A 110 -1.26 4.36 -4.88
C CYS A 110 -0.44 5.65 -4.81
N SER A 111 0.86 5.53 -5.14
CA SER A 111 1.81 6.65 -5.22
C SER A 111 1.38 7.84 -6.12
N LYS A 112 0.41 7.62 -7.02
CA LYS A 112 -0.12 8.63 -7.96
C LYS A 112 -1.62 8.90 -7.85
N HIS A 113 -2.41 7.98 -7.29
CA HIS A 113 -3.88 8.05 -7.32
C HIS A 113 -4.49 7.93 -5.92
N ASP A 114 -3.75 8.33 -4.89
CA ASP A 114 -4.22 8.45 -3.51
C ASP A 114 -4.68 7.11 -2.88
N LEU A 115 -5.49 7.20 -1.83
CA LEU A 115 -5.89 6.11 -0.96
C LEU A 115 -7.26 5.56 -1.37
N TRP A 116 -7.33 4.24 -1.55
CA TRP A 116 -8.56 3.54 -1.92
C TRP A 116 -9.00 2.60 -0.82
N LYS A 117 -10.32 2.45 -0.63
CA LYS A 117 -10.91 1.62 0.42
C LYS A 117 -12.03 0.74 -0.12
N ALA A 118 -12.06 -0.51 0.32
CA ALA A 118 -13.19 -1.42 0.17
C ALA A 118 -13.49 -2.12 1.49
N GLU A 119 -14.74 -2.54 1.69
CA GLU A 119 -15.18 -3.25 2.88
C GLU A 119 -15.75 -4.62 2.48
N LEU A 120 -15.33 -5.66 3.20
CA LEU A 120 -15.95 -6.98 3.16
C LEU A 120 -16.75 -7.16 4.46
N ALA A 121 -18.07 -7.23 4.31
CA ALA A 121 -18.99 -7.52 5.41
C ALA A 121 -19.00 -9.02 5.78
#